data_AF-A0A9E5MBI6-F1
#
_entry.id   AF-A0A9E5MBI6-F1
#
_cell.length_a   1.000
_cell.length_b   1.000
_cell.length_c   1.000
_cell.angle_alpha   90.00
_cell.angle_beta   90.00
_cell.angle_gamma   90.00
#
_symmetry.space_group_name_H-M   'P 1'
#
loop_
_entity.id
_entity.type
_entity.pdbx_description
1 polymer ?
#
loop_
_entity_poly.entity_id
_entity_poly.type
_entity_poly.pdbx_seq_one_letter_code
_entity_poly.pdbx_strand_id
1 'polypeptide(L)'
;YAPGGIASLIMMNLRVAAFGKLKQIWVSYLGLFVTAFVALIGAGAMIEMVYHLQLNSALGDTLKFMGVTLNAKGIDSWVGSIFVMITGLGLFEIARRHFMIEWGDIQVDIEKEIKRRETA
;
A
#
# COMPACT_ATOMS: atom_id res chain seq x y z
N TYR A 1 -7.41 -28.86 10.44
CA TYR A 1 -7.01 -27.56 11.02
C TYR A 1 -5.49 -27.55 11.14
N ALA A 2 -4.78 -26.81 10.29
CA ALA A 2 -3.32 -26.65 10.37
C ALA A 2 -3.03 -25.20 10.75
N PRO A 3 -2.81 -24.90 12.05
CA PRO A 3 -2.66 -23.54 12.52
C PRO A 3 -1.22 -23.07 12.25
N GLY A 4 -1.08 -22.02 11.43
CA GLY A 4 0.18 -21.26 11.29
C GLY A 4 0.84 -21.24 9.91
N GLY A 5 0.34 -21.97 8.91
CA GLY A 5 0.93 -22.01 7.56
C GLY A 5 0.29 -21.03 6.56
N ILE A 6 0.89 -20.87 5.37
CA ILE A 6 0.31 -20.10 4.24
C ILE A 6 -1.12 -20.58 3.91
N ALA A 7 -1.37 -21.89 4.07
CA ALA A 7 -2.71 -22.47 3.92
C ALA A 7 -3.75 -21.87 4.88
N SER A 8 -3.38 -21.51 6.11
CA SER A 8 -4.32 -20.87 7.03
C SER A 8 -4.65 -19.43 6.63
N LEU A 9 -3.69 -18.70 6.03
CA LEU A 9 -3.92 -17.36 5.48
C LEU A 9 -4.89 -17.41 4.28
N ILE A 10 -4.72 -18.39 3.40
CA ILE A 10 -5.63 -18.63 2.27
C ILE A 10 -7.02 -18.99 2.79
N MET A 11 -7.12 -19.92 3.75
CA MET A 11 -8.39 -20.32 4.34
C MET A 11 -9.10 -19.15 5.05
N MET A 12 -8.35 -18.24 5.66
CA MET A 12 -8.90 -17.03 6.29
C MET A 12 -9.51 -16.07 5.25
N ASN A 13 -8.84 -15.87 4.11
CA ASN A 13 -9.36 -15.08 2.98
C ASN A 13 -10.55 -15.74 2.29
N LEU A 14 -10.51 -17.07 2.09
CA LEU A 14 -11.63 -17.85 1.56
C LEU A 14 -12.88 -17.72 2.44
N ARG A 15 -12.69 -17.66 3.76
CA ARG A 15 -13.79 -17.45 4.70
C ARG A 15 -14.41 -16.04 4.53
N VAL A 16 -13.60 -15.00 4.43
CA VAL A 16 -14.09 -13.63 4.15
C VAL A 16 -14.88 -13.58 2.83
N ALA A 17 -14.42 -14.30 1.81
CA ALA A 17 -15.13 -14.43 0.53
C ALA A 17 -16.47 -15.19 0.68
N ALA A 18 -16.47 -16.33 1.36
CA ALA A 18 -17.66 -17.16 1.57
C ALA A 18 -18.77 -16.44 2.37
N PHE A 19 -18.39 -15.55 3.29
CA PHE A 19 -19.33 -14.73 4.07
C PHE A 19 -19.70 -13.40 3.38
N GLY A 20 -19.26 -13.16 2.14
CA GLY A 20 -19.62 -11.97 1.36
C GLY A 20 -19.02 -10.65 1.86
N LYS A 21 -18.07 -10.72 2.79
CA LYS A 21 -17.44 -9.55 3.45
C LYS A 21 -16.35 -8.89 2.61
N LEU A 22 -16.09 -9.39 1.39
CA LEU A 22 -15.16 -8.80 0.43
C LEU A 22 -15.50 -7.35 0.06
N LYS A 23 -16.80 -7.01 -0.07
CA LYS A 23 -17.22 -5.63 -0.36
C LYS A 23 -16.89 -4.65 0.77
N GLN A 24 -16.84 -5.14 2.01
CA GLN A 24 -16.51 -4.34 3.18
C GLN A 24 -15.00 -3.99 3.17
N ILE A 25 -14.15 -5.00 2.95
CA ILE A 25 -12.69 -4.86 2.94
C ILE A 25 -12.11 -4.20 1.67
N TRP A 26 -12.83 -4.18 0.55
CA TRP A 26 -12.32 -3.65 -0.73
C TRP A 26 -11.82 -2.20 -0.62
N VAL A 27 -12.51 -1.36 0.15
CA VAL A 27 -12.13 0.05 0.33
C VAL A 27 -10.76 0.15 1.00
N SER A 28 -10.50 -0.67 2.01
CA SER A 28 -9.21 -0.73 2.69
C SER A 28 -8.10 -1.27 1.79
N TYR A 29 -8.37 -2.25 0.93
CA TYR A 29 -7.40 -2.69 -0.08
C TYR A 29 -7.07 -1.58 -1.08
N LEU A 30 -8.07 -0.83 -1.55
CA LEU A 30 -7.86 0.29 -2.45
C LEU A 30 -7.03 1.39 -1.76
N GLY A 31 -7.33 1.71 -0.50
CA GLY A 31 -6.56 2.67 0.29
C GLY A 31 -5.10 2.26 0.46
N LEU A 32 -4.84 0.99 0.76
CA LEU A 32 -3.48 0.44 0.83
C LEU A 32 -2.75 0.53 -0.52
N PHE A 33 -3.43 0.19 -1.61
CA PHE A 33 -2.85 0.24 -2.95
C PHE A 33 -2.48 1.68 -3.34
N VAL A 34 -3.39 2.63 -3.16
CA VAL A 34 -3.17 4.03 -3.51
C VAL A 34 -2.04 4.64 -2.68
N THR A 35 -2.02 4.40 -1.37
CA THR A 35 -0.98 4.95 -0.49
C THR A 35 0.40 4.34 -0.76
N ALA A 36 0.48 3.04 -1.04
CA ALA A 36 1.71 2.39 -1.49
C ALA A 36 2.18 2.96 -2.84
N PHE A 37 1.25 3.17 -3.78
CA PHE A 37 1.57 3.73 -5.08
C PHE A 37 2.15 5.16 -4.97
N VAL A 38 1.59 6.00 -4.11
CA VAL A 38 2.14 7.35 -3.82
C VAL A 38 3.57 7.26 -3.28
N ALA A 39 3.85 6.33 -2.36
CA ALA A 39 5.20 6.13 -1.86
C ALA A 39 6.17 5.70 -2.98
N LEU A 40 5.73 4.82 -3.87
CA LEU A 40 6.50 4.36 -5.04
C LEU A 40 6.77 5.48 -6.04
N ILE A 41 5.85 6.42 -6.24
CA ILE A 41 6.08 7.61 -7.08
C ILE A 41 7.26 8.42 -6.54
N GLY A 42 7.28 8.70 -5.23
CA GLY A 42 8.39 9.43 -4.59
C GLY A 42 9.72 8.68 -4.71
N ALA A 43 9.70 7.36 -4.47
CA ALA A 43 10.89 6.52 -4.64
C ALA A 43 11.38 6.49 -6.10
N GLY A 44 10.46 6.34 -7.06
CA GLY A 44 10.75 6.33 -8.49
C GLY A 44 11.36 7.65 -8.97
N ALA A 45 10.84 8.79 -8.50
CA ALA A 45 11.39 10.11 -8.79
C ALA A 45 12.85 10.22 -8.33
N MET A 46 13.16 9.74 -7.11
CA MET A 46 14.54 9.72 -6.61
C MET A 46 15.44 8.80 -7.42
N ILE A 47 14.97 7.60 -7.77
CA ILE A 47 15.71 6.64 -8.60
C ILE A 47 16.05 7.27 -9.97
N GLU A 48 15.07 7.89 -10.62
CA GLU A 48 15.26 8.59 -11.91
C GLU A 48 16.24 9.76 -11.80
N MET A 49 16.21 10.53 -10.71
CA MET A 49 17.19 11.59 -10.45
C MET A 49 18.60 11.03 -10.27
N VAL A 50 18.77 9.92 -9.53
CA VAL A 50 20.07 9.24 -9.39
C VAL A 50 20.57 8.77 -10.76
N TYR A 51 19.71 8.13 -11.55
CA TYR A 51 20.07 7.66 -12.89
C TYR A 51 20.47 8.82 -13.81
N HIS A 52 19.75 9.94 -13.76
CA HIS A 52 20.10 11.12 -14.54
C HIS A 52 21.48 11.70 -14.16
N LEU A 53 21.80 11.78 -12.87
CA LEU A 53 23.11 12.25 -12.41
C LEU A 53 24.25 11.32 -12.86
N GLN A 54 24.02 10.01 -12.89
CA GLN A 54 25.04 9.02 -13.23
C GLN A 54 25.27 8.87 -14.73
N LEU A 55 24.19 8.79 -15.53
CA LEU A 55 24.27 8.39 -16.94
C LEU A 55 24.16 9.56 -17.92
N ASN A 56 23.46 10.64 -17.54
CA ASN A 56 23.06 11.72 -18.44
C ASN A 56 23.54 13.11 -17.98
N SER A 57 24.61 13.18 -17.18
CA SER A 57 25.16 14.46 -16.67
C SER A 57 25.57 15.45 -17.77
N ALA A 58 25.72 14.98 -19.02
CA ALA A 58 26.03 15.79 -20.20
C ALA A 58 24.80 16.31 -20.96
N LEU A 59 23.59 15.81 -20.70
CA LEU A 59 22.34 16.15 -21.43
C LEU A 59 21.48 17.23 -20.74
N GLY A 60 21.88 17.69 -19.55
CA GLY A 60 21.22 18.74 -18.79
C GLY A 60 20.80 18.30 -17.38
N ASP A 61 20.38 19.25 -16.56
CA ASP A 61 20.11 19.02 -15.13
C ASP A 61 18.63 18.69 -14.84
N THR A 62 17.75 18.80 -15.83
CA THR A 62 16.30 18.63 -15.67
C THR A 62 15.77 17.41 -16.40
N LEU A 63 14.91 16.64 -15.75
CA LEU A 63 14.17 15.52 -16.33
C LEU A 63 12.66 15.70 -16.16
N LYS A 64 11.86 15.06 -17.02
CA LYS A 64 10.40 15.00 -16.87
C LYS A 64 9.99 13.66 -16.27
N PHE A 65 9.46 13.68 -15.04
CA PHE A 65 8.93 12.51 -14.36
C PHE A 65 7.44 12.68 -14.11
N MET A 66 6.62 11.78 -14.66
CA MET A 66 5.15 11.82 -14.54
C MET A 66 4.51 13.18 -14.91
N GLY A 67 5.10 13.88 -15.89
CA GLY A 67 4.63 15.20 -16.33
C GLY A 67 5.18 16.39 -15.54
N VAL A 68 5.89 16.16 -14.43
CA VAL A 68 6.57 17.19 -13.63
C VAL A 68 8.03 17.30 -14.04
N THR A 69 8.56 18.51 -14.19
CA THR A 69 9.99 18.75 -14.41
C THR A 69 10.73 18.73 -13.08
N LEU A 70 11.59 17.72 -12.88
CA LEU A 70 12.47 17.60 -11.73
C LEU A 70 13.88 18.06 -12.11
N ASN A 71 14.54 18.79 -11.23
CA ASN A 71 15.94 19.16 -11.37
C ASN A 71 16.79 18.21 -10.52
N ALA A 72 17.58 17.35 -11.17
CA ALA A 72 18.37 16.33 -10.51
C ALA A 72 19.50 16.92 -9.63
N LYS A 73 19.95 18.15 -9.91
CA LYS A 73 20.92 18.89 -9.06
C LYS A 73 20.24 19.83 -8.06
N GLY A 74 18.94 20.08 -8.20
CA GLY A 74 18.19 20.99 -7.35
C GLY A 74 17.69 20.32 -6.06
N ILE A 75 18.06 20.87 -4.91
CA ILE A 75 17.64 20.35 -3.59
C ILE A 75 16.11 20.29 -3.47
N ASP A 76 15.38 21.22 -4.09
CA ASP A 76 13.91 21.28 -4.04
C ASP A 76 13.25 20.00 -4.60
N SER A 77 13.79 19.43 -5.67
CA SER A 77 13.24 18.21 -6.29
C SER A 77 13.50 16.97 -5.43
N TRP A 78 14.65 16.92 -4.76
CA TRP A 78 14.97 15.88 -3.79
C TRP A 78 14.07 15.96 -2.56
N VAL A 79 13.94 17.15 -1.96
CA VAL A 79 13.07 17.37 -0.79
C VAL A 79 11.63 17.06 -1.15
N GLY A 80 11.13 17.51 -2.30
CA GLY A 80 9.79 17.19 -2.78
C GLY A 80 9.55 15.69 -2.94
N SER A 81 10.49 14.97 -3.55
CA SER A 81 10.38 13.52 -3.76
C SER A 81 10.41 12.72 -2.45
N ILE A 82 11.30 13.11 -1.52
CA ILE A 82 11.37 12.53 -0.17
C ILE A 82 10.07 12.81 0.58
N PHE A 83 9.55 14.04 0.50
CA PHE A 83 8.30 14.42 1.15
C PHE A 83 7.11 13.59 0.63
N VAL A 84 7.00 13.42 -0.68
CA VAL A 84 5.98 12.54 -1.30
C VAL A 84 6.13 11.10 -0.81
N MET A 85 7.35 10.56 -0.79
CA MET A 85 7.59 9.20 -0.31
C MET A 85 7.19 9.04 1.16
N ILE A 86 7.64 9.92 2.05
CA ILE A 86 7.33 9.87 3.49
C ILE A 86 5.83 10.03 3.73
N THR A 87 5.17 10.94 3.00
CA THR A 87 3.72 11.12 3.09
C THR A 87 2.98 9.86 2.66
N GLY A 88 3.41 9.24 1.55
CA GLY A 88 2.87 7.96 1.09
C GLY A 88 3.05 6.84 2.12
N LEU A 89 4.25 6.71 2.72
CA LEU A 89 4.51 5.71 3.76
C LEU A 89 3.72 5.98 5.05
N GLY A 90 3.60 7.24 5.46
CA GLY A 90 2.81 7.64 6.63
C GLY A 90 1.34 7.31 6.45
N LEU A 91 0.76 7.66 5.30
CA LEU A 91 -0.62 7.30 4.95
C LEU A 91 -0.80 5.79 4.80
N PHE A 92 0.18 5.09 4.24
CA PHE A 92 0.15 3.64 4.12
C PHE A 92 0.12 2.95 5.48
N GLU A 93 0.94 3.40 6.44
CA GLU A 93 0.93 2.82 7.78
C GLU A 93 -0.41 3.07 8.50
N ILE A 94 -1.03 4.24 8.30
CA ILE A 94 -2.38 4.52 8.81
C ILE A 94 -3.41 3.60 8.15
N ALA A 95 -3.43 3.49 6.83
CA ALA A 95 -4.32 2.60 6.09
C ALA A 95 -4.13 1.13 6.50
N ARG A 96 -2.89 0.71 6.75
CA ARG A 96 -2.54 -0.63 7.26
C ARG A 96 -3.13 -0.89 8.63
N ARG A 97 -3.04 0.08 9.55
CA ARG A 97 -3.66 -0.04 10.88
C ARG A 97 -5.18 -0.16 10.78
N HIS A 98 -5.82 0.67 9.95
CA HIS A 98 -7.26 0.58 9.71
C HIS A 98 -7.67 -0.77 9.12
N PHE A 99 -6.95 -1.26 8.11
CA PHE A 99 -7.17 -2.58 7.52
C PHE A 99 -7.06 -3.69 8.57
N MET A 100 -6.05 -3.64 9.45
CA MET A 100 -5.87 -4.66 10.49
C MET A 100 -7.03 -4.69 11.49
N ILE A 101 -7.59 -3.53 11.85
CA ILE A 101 -8.77 -3.43 12.73
C ILE A 101 -9.99 -4.03 12.02
N GLU A 102 -10.29 -3.57 10.81
CA GLU A 102 -11.44 -4.04 10.04
C GLU A 102 -11.37 -5.54 9.74
N TRP A 103 -10.17 -6.05 9.45
CA TRP A 103 -9.92 -7.47 9.29
C TRP A 103 -10.23 -8.25 10.57
N GLY A 104 -9.79 -7.75 11.73
CA GLY A 104 -10.06 -8.34 13.03
C GLY A 104 -11.56 -8.42 13.32
N ASP A 105 -12.29 -7.32 13.11
CA ASP A 105 -13.74 -7.25 13.31
C ASP A 105 -14.48 -8.26 12.44
N ILE A 106 -14.06 -8.40 11.17
CA ILE A 106 -14.65 -9.37 10.24
C ILE A 106 -14.42 -10.81 10.69
N GLN A 107 -13.24 -11.14 11.23
CA GLN A 107 -13.00 -12.48 11.78
C GLN A 107 -13.92 -12.77 12.97
N VAL A 108 -14.08 -11.80 13.89
CA VAL A 108 -14.96 -11.92 15.06
C VAL A 108 -16.42 -12.10 14.63
N ASP A 109 -16.90 -11.32 13.66
CA ASP A 109 -18.25 -11.44 13.12
C ASP A 109 -18.51 -12.81 12.49
N ILE A 110 -17.53 -13.31 11.70
CA ILE A 110 -17.62 -14.62 11.08
C ILE A 110 -17.66 -15.73 12.15
N GLU A 111 -16.85 -15.64 13.20
CA GLU A 111 -16.85 -16.62 14.28
C GLU A 111 -18.18 -16.65 15.03
N LYS A 112 -18.78 -15.49 15.30
CA LYS A 112 -20.12 -15.39 15.91
C LYS A 112 -21.19 -16.05 15.03
N GLU A 113 -21.16 -15.80 13.73
CA GLU A 113 -22.12 -16.39 12.78
C GLU A 113 -21.96 -17.91 12.67
N ILE A 114 -20.72 -18.44 12.72
CA ILE A 114 -20.48 -19.89 12.78
C ILE A 114 -21.10 -20.49 14.04
N LYS A 115 -20.84 -19.92 15.23
CA LYS A 115 -21.39 -20.40 16.50
C LYS A 115 -22.92 -20.36 16.53
N ARG A 116 -23.52 -19.33 15.93
CA ARG A 116 -24.98 -19.21 15.82
C ARG A 116 -25.58 -20.33 14.97
N ARG A 117 -24.91 -20.74 13.89
CA ARG A 117 -25.34 -21.85 13.03
C ARG A 117 -25.15 -23.22 13.67
N GLU A 118 -24.16 -23.37 14.55
CA GLU A 118 -23.92 -24.62 15.29
C GLU A 118 -24.91 -24.84 16.45
N THR A 119 -25.52 -23.76 16.96
CA THR A 119 -26.48 -23.80 18.07
C THR A 119 -27.95 -23.81 17.63
N ALA A 120 -28.22 -23.72 16.32
CA ALA A 120 -29.53 -23.80 15.71
C ALA A 120 -29.77 -25.18 15.10
#